data_AF-A0A7C5WEH9-F1
#
_entry.id   AF-A0A7C5WEH9-F1
#
_cell.length_a   1.000
_cell.length_b   1.000
_cell.length_c   1.000
_cell.angle_alpha   90.00
_cell.angle_beta   90.00
_cell.angle_gamma   90.00
#
_symmetry.space_group_name_H-M   'P 1'
#
loop_
_entity.id
_entity.type
_entity.pdbx_description
1 polymer ?
#
loop_
_entity_poly.entity_id
_entity_poly.type
_entity_poly.pdbx_seq_one_letter_code
_entity_poly.pdbx_strand_id
1 'polypeptide(L)'
;ATDALRVHVPDKRGGIDVNRWLESAALFDATREMTAGEAQSHLLARVRAQADAGPWLSRLLARLIVNDFAQIAWVRELPGGHHPDIGHAERFICAGDGFAEVQWRNLAYLARVREVEEAGFDLDVGMKILTALHVKRGRAIPLVLRYDYDGPADRARAAELCARNAADIRARYAGLVTDGMLHILQVARDRNGGLPEVLADSTRDDAKGA
;
A
#
# COMPACT_ATOMS: atom_id res chain seq x y z
N ALA A 1 5.57 0.14 -16.00
CA ALA A 1 4.29 0.56 -15.38
C ALA A 1 4.20 2.08 -15.43
N THR A 2 3.05 2.66 -15.75
CA THR A 2 2.86 4.12 -15.97
C THR A 2 2.15 4.82 -14.81
N ASP A 3 1.72 4.07 -13.79
CA ASP A 3 0.87 4.47 -12.65
C ASP A 3 -0.47 5.14 -13.00
N ALA A 4 -0.77 5.34 -14.28
CA ALA A 4 -2.04 5.90 -14.73
C ALA A 4 -3.25 5.05 -14.31
N LEU A 5 -4.26 5.72 -13.77
CA LEU A 5 -5.52 5.13 -13.34
C LEU A 5 -6.50 4.87 -14.50
N ARG A 6 -7.18 3.73 -14.40
CA ARG A 6 -8.48 3.48 -15.06
C ARG A 6 -9.57 3.53 -14.01
N VAL A 7 -10.46 4.51 -14.11
CA VAL A 7 -11.54 4.74 -13.15
C VAL A 7 -12.86 4.29 -13.73
N HIS A 8 -13.41 3.20 -13.21
CA HIS A 8 -14.76 2.75 -13.53
C HIS A 8 -15.78 3.68 -12.87
N VAL A 9 -16.76 4.12 -13.63
CA VAL A 9 -17.69 5.18 -13.20
C VAL A 9 -19.08 4.61 -12.90
N PRO A 10 -19.69 5.02 -11.77
CA PRO A 10 -20.98 4.49 -11.36
C PRO A 10 -22.16 5.09 -12.12
N ASP A 11 -23.26 4.35 -12.10
CA ASP A 11 -24.59 4.86 -12.45
C ASP A 11 -25.31 5.54 -11.27
N LYS A 12 -26.56 5.99 -11.48
CA LYS A 12 -27.36 6.70 -10.46
C LYS A 12 -27.65 5.86 -9.23
N ARG A 13 -27.60 4.54 -9.35
CA ARG A 13 -27.85 3.58 -8.28
C ARG A 13 -26.55 3.07 -7.65
N GLY A 14 -25.40 3.57 -8.12
CA GLY A 14 -24.08 3.12 -7.67
C GLY A 14 -23.59 1.86 -8.37
N GLY A 15 -24.29 1.37 -9.40
CA GLY A 15 -23.87 0.23 -10.20
C GLY A 15 -22.60 0.56 -10.99
N ILE A 16 -21.64 -0.36 -10.99
CA ILE A 16 -20.37 -0.22 -11.73
C ILE A 16 -20.42 -1.14 -12.96
N ASP A 17 -20.29 -0.54 -14.15
CA ASP A 17 -20.10 -1.28 -15.39
C ASP A 17 -18.60 -1.39 -15.72
N VAL A 18 -18.09 -2.63 -15.79
CA VAL A 18 -16.68 -2.90 -16.14
C VAL A 18 -16.33 -2.43 -17.55
N ASN A 19 -17.33 -2.18 -18.41
CA ASN A 19 -17.15 -1.66 -19.76
C ASN A 19 -17.20 -0.13 -19.85
N ARG A 20 -17.38 0.56 -18.72
CA ARG A 20 -17.53 2.02 -18.65
C ARG A 20 -16.48 2.63 -17.72
N TRP A 21 -15.42 3.21 -18.30
CA TRP A 21 -14.31 3.78 -17.55
C TRP A 21 -13.72 5.04 -18.18
N LEU A 22 -13.07 5.84 -17.34
CA LEU A 22 -12.23 6.96 -17.74
C LEU A 22 -10.76 6.57 -17.54
N GLU A 23 -9.90 6.94 -18.48
CA GLU A 23 -8.45 6.72 -18.36
C GLU A 23 -7.77 8.06 -18.10
N SER A 24 -7.01 8.14 -17.00
CA SER A 24 -6.34 9.37 -16.62
C SER A 24 -5.26 9.78 -17.61
N ALA A 25 -4.52 8.83 -18.20
CA ALA A 25 -3.51 9.12 -19.22
C ALA A 25 -4.10 9.80 -20.48
N ALA A 26 -5.24 9.32 -20.97
CA ALA A 26 -5.92 9.91 -22.12
C ALA A 26 -6.44 11.32 -21.80
N LEU A 27 -6.99 11.52 -20.59
CA LEU A 27 -7.45 12.84 -20.14
C LEU A 27 -6.29 13.81 -19.89
N PHE A 28 -5.16 13.31 -19.37
CA PHE A 28 -3.92 14.07 -19.22
C PHE A 28 -3.49 14.60 -20.58
N ASP A 29 -3.33 13.72 -21.58
CA ASP A 29 -2.91 14.09 -22.93
C ASP A 29 -3.87 15.06 -23.61
N ALA A 30 -5.18 14.86 -23.47
CA ALA A 30 -6.20 15.73 -24.04
C ALA A 30 -6.20 17.14 -23.45
N THR A 31 -5.65 17.35 -22.25
CA THR A 31 -5.68 18.63 -21.55
C THR A 31 -4.32 19.33 -21.45
N ARG A 32 -3.27 18.77 -22.06
CA ARG A 32 -1.89 19.31 -21.95
C ARG A 32 -1.73 20.76 -22.38
N GLU A 33 -2.45 21.16 -23.41
CA GLU A 33 -2.37 22.50 -24.00
C GLU A 33 -3.47 23.44 -23.47
N MET A 34 -4.23 22.99 -22.46
CA MET A 34 -5.29 23.79 -21.83
C MET A 34 -4.76 24.55 -20.62
N THR A 35 -5.38 25.69 -20.32
CA THR A 35 -5.21 26.31 -19.00
C THR A 35 -5.80 25.42 -17.91
N ALA A 36 -5.38 25.62 -16.66
CA ALA A 36 -5.90 24.84 -15.53
C ALA A 36 -7.44 24.89 -15.41
N GLY A 37 -8.05 26.06 -15.67
CA GLY A 37 -9.51 26.22 -15.62
C GLY A 37 -10.23 25.49 -16.75
N GLU A 38 -9.67 25.52 -17.96
CA GLU A 38 -10.20 24.78 -19.12
C GLU A 38 -10.08 23.27 -18.90
N ALA A 39 -8.92 22.80 -18.43
CA ALA A 39 -8.68 21.39 -18.11
C ALA A 39 -9.70 20.89 -17.06
N GLN A 40 -9.89 21.62 -15.96
CA GLN A 40 -10.87 21.26 -14.93
C GLN A 40 -12.30 21.18 -15.48
N SER A 41 -12.69 22.15 -16.31
CA SER A 41 -14.01 22.18 -16.95
C SER A 41 -14.19 21.01 -17.92
N HIS A 42 -13.16 20.73 -18.73
CA HIS A 42 -13.13 19.62 -19.67
C HIS A 42 -13.27 18.28 -18.93
N LEU A 43 -12.47 18.04 -17.88
CA LEU A 43 -12.54 16.80 -17.10
C LEU A 43 -13.91 16.60 -16.47
N LEU A 44 -14.47 17.64 -15.84
CA LEU A 44 -15.80 17.54 -15.22
C LEU A 44 -16.88 17.23 -16.26
N ALA A 45 -16.80 17.81 -17.46
CA ALA A 45 -17.72 17.51 -18.55
C ALA A 45 -17.57 16.05 -19.03
N ARG A 46 -16.33 15.55 -19.19
CA ARG A 46 -16.07 14.15 -19.56
C ARG A 46 -16.58 13.18 -18.50
N VAL A 47 -16.35 13.48 -17.22
CA VAL A 47 -16.90 12.70 -16.10
C VAL A 47 -18.41 12.71 -16.13
N ARG A 48 -19.09 13.85 -16.30
CA ARG A 48 -20.57 13.90 -16.35
C ARG A 48 -21.17 13.20 -17.56
N ALA A 49 -20.47 13.19 -18.69
CA ALA A 49 -20.90 12.47 -19.88
C ALA A 49 -20.84 10.94 -19.67
N GLN A 50 -19.89 10.47 -18.87
CA GLN A 50 -19.62 9.05 -18.71
C GLN A 50 -20.00 8.47 -17.35
N ALA A 51 -20.17 9.26 -16.30
CA ALA A 51 -20.72 8.82 -15.03
C ALA A 51 -22.19 9.24 -15.03
N ASP A 52 -23.10 8.31 -14.79
CA ASP A 52 -24.49 8.69 -14.54
C ASP A 52 -24.65 9.02 -13.05
N ALA A 53 -23.79 9.90 -12.55
CA ALA A 53 -23.57 10.13 -11.13
C ALA A 53 -24.00 11.55 -10.73
N GLY A 54 -24.41 11.71 -9.48
CA GLY A 54 -24.76 13.03 -8.94
C GLY A 54 -23.60 14.04 -8.98
N PRO A 55 -23.89 15.35 -8.84
CA PRO A 55 -22.88 16.40 -8.98
C PRO A 55 -21.69 16.31 -8.01
N TRP A 56 -21.89 15.77 -6.81
CA TRP A 56 -20.82 15.56 -5.84
C TRP A 56 -19.86 14.45 -6.30
N LEU A 57 -20.39 13.30 -6.67
CA LEU A 57 -19.57 12.16 -7.09
C LEU A 57 -18.81 12.45 -8.38
N SER A 58 -19.43 13.17 -9.32
CA SER A 58 -18.73 13.66 -10.53
C SER A 58 -17.52 14.55 -10.18
N ARG A 59 -17.64 15.42 -9.17
CA ARG A 59 -16.53 16.27 -8.71
C ARG A 59 -15.43 15.45 -8.03
N LEU A 60 -15.81 14.46 -7.23
CA LEU A 60 -14.86 13.55 -6.59
C LEU A 60 -14.04 12.77 -7.63
N LEU A 61 -14.72 12.17 -8.62
CA LEU A 61 -14.08 11.43 -9.71
C LEU A 61 -13.12 12.33 -10.51
N ALA A 62 -13.56 13.54 -10.87
CA ALA A 62 -12.69 14.50 -11.55
C ALA A 62 -11.46 14.84 -10.69
N ARG A 63 -11.62 15.01 -9.38
CA ARG A 63 -10.50 15.32 -8.48
C ARG A 63 -9.52 14.15 -8.35
N LEU A 64 -10.01 12.91 -8.27
CA LEU A 64 -9.17 11.72 -8.24
C LEU A 64 -8.32 11.63 -9.52
N ILE A 65 -8.94 11.83 -10.68
CA ILE A 65 -8.24 11.80 -11.98
C ILE A 65 -7.20 12.92 -12.06
N VAL A 66 -7.55 14.17 -11.68
CA VAL A 66 -6.59 15.29 -11.69
C VAL A 66 -5.42 15.03 -10.74
N ASN A 67 -5.64 14.43 -9.57
CA ASN A 67 -4.55 14.14 -8.64
C ASN A 67 -3.56 13.11 -9.22
N ASP A 68 -4.00 12.23 -10.12
CA ASP A 68 -3.14 11.28 -10.85
C ASP A 68 -2.26 11.97 -11.92
N PHE A 69 -2.62 13.16 -12.38
CA PHE A 69 -1.86 13.85 -13.43
C PHE A 69 -0.42 14.17 -13.04
N ALA A 70 -0.21 14.55 -11.77
CA ALA A 70 1.12 14.79 -11.25
C ALA A 70 1.96 13.50 -11.24
N GLN A 71 1.34 12.36 -10.91
CA GLN A 71 2.00 11.06 -10.94
C GLN A 71 2.36 10.66 -12.38
N ILE A 72 1.43 10.82 -13.34
CA ILE A 72 1.68 10.54 -14.76
C ILE A 72 2.83 11.40 -15.30
N ALA A 73 2.81 12.70 -15.02
CA ALA A 73 3.85 13.62 -15.45
C ALA A 73 5.22 13.17 -14.91
N TRP A 74 5.30 12.87 -13.61
CA TRP A 74 6.53 12.40 -12.97
C TRP A 74 7.03 11.07 -13.57
N VAL A 75 6.16 10.08 -13.78
CA VAL A 75 6.57 8.80 -14.38
C VAL A 75 7.04 8.96 -15.82
N ARG A 76 6.46 9.90 -16.58
CA ARG A 76 6.85 10.18 -17.97
C ARG A 76 8.21 10.88 -18.09
N GLU A 77 8.66 11.56 -17.04
CA GLU A 77 10.01 12.13 -16.97
C GLU A 77 11.10 11.06 -16.74
N LEU A 78 10.73 9.86 -16.31
CA LEU A 78 11.68 8.76 -16.17
C LEU A 78 12.20 8.28 -17.54
N PRO A 79 13.43 7.74 -17.61
CA PRO A 79 13.93 7.13 -18.82
C PRO A 79 12.98 6.05 -19.36
N GLY A 80 12.55 6.20 -20.62
CA GLY A 80 11.59 5.28 -21.26
C GLY A 80 10.12 5.61 -20.97
N GLY A 81 9.82 6.64 -20.18
CA GLY A 81 8.46 7.10 -19.90
C GLY A 81 7.63 6.14 -19.03
N HIS A 82 8.30 5.25 -18.31
CA HIS A 82 7.67 4.28 -17.41
C HIS A 82 8.65 3.85 -16.30
N HIS A 83 8.12 3.26 -15.22
CA HIS A 83 8.94 2.63 -14.20
C HIS A 83 9.86 1.54 -14.78
N PRO A 84 11.16 1.52 -14.43
CA PRO A 84 12.09 0.47 -14.89
C PRO A 84 11.73 -0.91 -14.31
N ASP A 85 11.23 -0.93 -13.07
CA ASP A 85 10.81 -2.16 -12.38
C ASP A 85 9.33 -2.43 -12.66
N ILE A 86 9.06 -3.31 -13.64
CA ILE A 86 7.70 -3.64 -14.08
C ILE A 86 6.98 -4.58 -13.10
N GLY A 87 7.73 -5.38 -12.33
CA GLY A 87 7.19 -6.33 -11.34
C GLY A 87 7.45 -5.95 -9.88
N HIS A 88 7.45 -6.97 -9.04
CA HIS A 88 7.76 -6.88 -7.60
C HIS A 88 9.21 -6.46 -7.34
N ALA A 89 9.39 -5.51 -6.42
CA ALA A 89 10.70 -5.00 -5.98
C ALA A 89 10.69 -4.55 -4.50
N GLU A 90 9.72 -5.06 -3.73
CA GLU A 90 9.48 -4.76 -2.32
C GLU A 90 10.69 -5.08 -1.46
N ARG A 91 10.92 -4.23 -0.45
CA ARG A 91 12.08 -4.32 0.46
C ARG A 91 11.76 -5.02 1.76
N PHE A 92 10.50 -5.02 2.17
CA PHE A 92 10.03 -5.67 3.38
C PHE A 92 8.52 -5.93 3.30
N ILE A 93 8.02 -6.76 4.21
CA ILE A 93 6.58 -6.94 4.43
C ILE A 93 6.16 -5.96 5.53
N CYS A 94 5.13 -5.17 5.26
CA CYS A 94 4.40 -4.45 6.30
C CYS A 94 3.16 -5.26 6.66
N ALA A 95 3.09 -5.73 7.90
CA ALA A 95 1.92 -6.43 8.43
C ALA A 95 1.21 -5.57 9.48
N GLY A 96 -0.10 -5.75 9.61
CA GLY A 96 -0.91 -5.04 10.60
C GLY A 96 -1.53 -3.77 10.03
N ASP A 97 -1.31 -2.62 10.68
CA ASP A 97 -2.00 -1.38 10.35
C ASP A 97 -1.43 -0.61 9.15
N GLY A 98 -0.22 -0.93 8.68
CA GLY A 98 0.40 -0.16 7.60
C GLY A 98 1.19 1.06 8.09
N PHE A 99 1.72 1.82 7.13
CA PHE A 99 2.42 3.08 7.36
C PHE A 99 1.63 4.24 6.75
N ALA A 100 1.34 5.26 7.54
CA ALA A 100 0.82 6.52 7.02
C ALA A 100 1.94 7.42 6.47
N GLU A 101 3.16 7.22 6.96
CA GLU A 101 4.31 8.10 6.76
C GLU A 101 5.05 7.81 5.45
N VAL A 102 5.03 6.54 5.00
CA VAL A 102 5.78 6.10 3.83
C VAL A 102 4.93 5.15 2.98
N GLN A 103 4.31 5.68 1.93
CA GLN A 103 3.50 4.93 0.97
C GLN A 103 4.10 5.08 -0.43
N TRP A 104 5.21 4.38 -0.66
CA TRP A 104 5.94 4.46 -1.92
C TRP A 104 5.78 3.19 -2.74
N ARG A 105 5.70 3.35 -4.06
CA ARG A 105 5.63 2.23 -5.01
C ARG A 105 6.78 1.26 -4.78
N ASN A 106 6.47 -0.03 -4.71
CA ASN A 106 7.43 -1.12 -4.50
C ASN A 106 8.33 -0.96 -3.26
N LEU A 107 7.97 -0.15 -2.26
CA LEU A 107 8.73 -0.10 -1.02
C LEU A 107 8.43 -1.32 -0.13
N ALA A 108 7.16 -1.60 0.09
CA ALA A 108 6.70 -2.64 0.99
C ALA A 108 5.51 -3.41 0.41
N TYR A 109 5.46 -4.71 0.69
CA TYR A 109 4.25 -5.51 0.49
C TYR A 109 3.38 -5.34 1.73
N LEU A 110 2.15 -4.81 1.57
CA LEU A 110 1.25 -4.54 2.69
C LEU A 110 0.24 -5.69 2.87
N ALA A 111 0.25 -6.32 4.04
CA ALA A 111 -0.77 -7.26 4.49
C ALA A 111 -1.49 -6.67 5.71
N ARG A 112 -2.80 -6.44 5.61
CA ARG A 112 -3.59 -5.97 6.75
C ARG A 112 -3.90 -7.18 7.63
N VAL A 113 -3.37 -7.18 8.85
CA VAL A 113 -3.48 -8.33 9.76
C VAL A 113 -4.16 -7.86 11.04
N ARG A 114 -5.36 -8.36 11.32
CA ARG A 114 -5.93 -8.29 12.68
C ARG A 114 -5.70 -9.60 13.41
N GLU A 115 -5.94 -10.70 12.72
CA GLU A 115 -5.67 -12.07 13.15
C GLU A 115 -4.93 -12.79 12.01
N VAL A 116 -3.96 -13.63 12.36
CA VAL A 116 -3.07 -14.27 11.38
C VAL A 116 -3.81 -15.35 10.59
N GLU A 117 -4.79 -15.99 11.21
CA GLU A 117 -5.67 -17.00 10.62
C GLU A 117 -6.45 -16.42 9.44
N GLU A 118 -7.03 -15.23 9.62
CA GLU A 118 -7.81 -14.55 8.57
C GLU A 118 -6.90 -14.00 7.47
N ALA A 119 -5.71 -13.50 7.83
CA ALA A 119 -4.76 -12.89 6.90
C ALA A 119 -3.75 -13.87 6.29
N GLY A 120 -3.92 -15.19 6.52
CA GLY A 120 -2.94 -16.21 6.13
C GLY A 120 -2.62 -16.18 4.64
N PHE A 121 -3.64 -16.01 3.79
CA PHE A 121 -3.46 -15.93 2.34
C PHE A 121 -2.62 -14.72 1.92
N ASP A 122 -2.92 -13.53 2.44
CA ASP A 122 -2.20 -12.30 2.12
C ASP A 122 -0.73 -12.39 2.58
N LEU A 123 -0.50 -12.97 3.75
CA LEU A 123 0.85 -13.20 4.26
C LEU A 123 1.61 -14.22 3.40
N ASP A 124 0.98 -15.32 2.98
CA ASP A 124 1.62 -16.33 2.13
C ASP A 124 2.07 -15.73 0.78
N VAL A 125 1.25 -14.84 0.19
CA VAL A 125 1.60 -14.12 -1.04
C VAL A 125 2.82 -13.22 -0.80
N GLY A 126 2.82 -12.44 0.29
CA GLY A 126 3.97 -11.60 0.67
C GLY A 126 5.24 -12.41 0.88
N MET A 127 5.15 -13.53 1.60
CA MET A 127 6.27 -14.44 1.84
C MET A 127 6.79 -15.04 0.54
N LYS A 128 5.91 -15.42 -0.39
CA LYS A 128 6.31 -15.93 -1.71
C LYS A 128 7.09 -14.89 -2.51
N ILE A 129 6.59 -13.64 -2.55
CA ILE A 129 7.26 -12.54 -3.26
C ILE A 129 8.63 -12.29 -2.64
N LEU A 130 8.72 -12.11 -1.33
CA LEU A 130 9.97 -11.80 -0.65
C LEU A 130 10.93 -12.98 -0.59
N THR A 131 10.46 -14.23 -0.62
CA THR A 131 11.34 -15.40 -0.81
C THR A 131 12.08 -15.31 -2.14
N ALA A 132 11.37 -14.95 -3.22
CA ALA A 132 11.98 -14.77 -4.53
C ALA A 132 12.92 -13.55 -4.59
N LEU A 133 12.62 -12.47 -3.87
CA LEU A 133 13.44 -11.25 -3.86
C LEU A 133 14.66 -11.34 -2.91
N HIS A 134 14.52 -11.99 -1.76
CA HIS A 134 15.49 -11.98 -0.68
C HIS A 134 16.11 -13.37 -0.43
N VAL A 135 15.31 -14.36 -0.02
CA VAL A 135 15.81 -15.67 0.44
C VAL A 135 16.63 -16.38 -0.63
N LYS A 136 16.15 -16.38 -1.89
CA LYS A 136 16.90 -16.95 -3.03
C LYS A 136 18.24 -16.26 -3.32
N ARG A 137 18.49 -15.09 -2.72
CA ARG A 137 19.74 -14.33 -2.79
C ARG A 137 20.52 -14.35 -1.47
N GLY A 138 20.17 -15.25 -0.55
CA GLY A 138 20.83 -15.40 0.75
C GLY A 138 20.55 -14.26 1.73
N ARG A 139 19.42 -13.56 1.59
CA ARG A 139 19.03 -12.46 2.49
C ARG A 139 17.74 -12.81 3.21
N ALA A 140 17.66 -12.47 4.50
CA ALA A 140 16.44 -12.63 5.27
C ALA A 140 15.32 -11.70 4.77
N ILE A 141 14.08 -12.10 5.03
CA ILE A 141 12.87 -11.31 4.83
C ILE A 141 12.68 -10.41 6.05
N PRO A 142 12.70 -9.08 5.91
CA PRO A 142 12.28 -8.18 6.96
C PRO A 142 10.74 -8.09 6.94
N LEU A 143 10.12 -8.28 8.10
CA LEU A 143 8.71 -8.04 8.33
C LEU A 143 8.56 -7.02 9.45
N VAL A 144 7.89 -5.90 9.16
CA VAL A 144 7.51 -4.93 10.19
C VAL A 144 6.04 -5.14 10.52
N LEU A 145 5.77 -5.59 11.74
CA LEU A 145 4.43 -5.78 12.28
C LEU A 145 4.07 -4.55 13.10
N ARG A 146 3.09 -3.78 12.65
CA ARG A 146 2.72 -2.50 13.26
C ARG A 146 1.25 -2.44 13.65
N TYR A 147 0.96 -1.92 14.84
CA TYR A 147 -0.40 -1.58 15.28
C TYR A 147 -0.48 -0.16 15.80
N ASP A 148 -1.47 0.59 15.32
CA ASP A 148 -1.70 1.98 15.70
C ASP A 148 -2.82 2.06 16.75
N TYR A 149 -2.61 2.82 17.82
CA TYR A 149 -3.52 2.94 18.98
C TYR A 149 -3.92 4.39 19.27
N ASP A 150 -4.97 4.60 20.07
CA ASP A 150 -5.50 5.93 20.39
C ASP A 150 -5.17 6.32 21.85
N GLY A 151 -4.03 6.98 22.04
CA GLY A 151 -3.60 7.48 23.35
C GLY A 151 -3.07 6.40 24.32
N PRO A 152 -2.52 6.81 25.47
CA PRO A 152 -1.77 5.91 26.36
C PRO A 152 -2.55 4.71 26.91
N ALA A 153 -3.87 4.85 27.09
CA ALA A 153 -4.72 3.79 27.63
C ALA A 153 -4.81 2.56 26.69
N ASP A 154 -4.71 2.77 25.38
CA ASP A 154 -4.83 1.72 24.37
C ASP A 154 -3.48 1.09 23.98
N ARG A 155 -2.36 1.69 24.42
CA ARG A 155 -1.01 1.23 24.09
C ARG A 155 -0.77 -0.23 24.47
N ALA A 156 -1.16 -0.63 25.69
CA ALA A 156 -0.94 -1.99 26.18
C ALA A 156 -1.64 -3.03 25.30
N ARG A 157 -2.89 -2.75 24.91
CA ARG A 157 -3.68 -3.61 24.02
C ARG A 157 -3.05 -3.75 22.64
N ALA A 158 -2.51 -2.67 22.07
CA ALA A 158 -1.81 -2.73 20.80
C ALA A 158 -0.48 -3.52 20.88
N ALA A 159 0.26 -3.38 21.98
CA ALA A 159 1.47 -4.16 22.22
C ALA A 159 1.18 -5.65 22.37
N GLU A 160 0.13 -6.03 23.10
CA GLU A 160 -0.31 -7.42 23.25
C GLU A 160 -0.77 -8.02 21.92
N LEU A 161 -1.53 -7.26 21.12
CA LEU A 161 -1.92 -7.67 19.76
C LEU A 161 -0.71 -7.88 18.86
N CYS A 162 0.27 -6.96 18.93
CA CYS A 162 1.52 -7.08 18.18
C CYS A 162 2.29 -8.35 18.58
N ALA A 163 2.44 -8.61 19.88
CA ALA A 163 3.14 -9.77 20.39
C ALA A 163 2.46 -11.09 19.99
N ARG A 164 1.12 -11.17 20.11
CA ARG A 164 0.34 -12.34 19.71
C ARG A 164 0.52 -12.64 18.22
N ASN A 165 0.24 -11.67 17.36
CA ASN A 165 0.35 -11.88 15.92
C ASN A 165 1.80 -12.12 15.47
N ALA A 166 2.80 -11.57 16.16
CA ALA A 166 4.19 -11.91 15.90
C ALA A 166 4.50 -13.37 16.25
N ALA A 167 3.95 -13.90 17.35
CA ALA A 167 4.09 -15.32 17.70
C ALA A 167 3.43 -16.23 16.66
N ASP A 168 2.21 -15.89 16.23
CA ASP A 168 1.45 -16.67 15.25
C ASP A 168 2.12 -16.66 13.86
N ILE A 169 2.67 -15.51 13.43
CA ILE A 169 3.48 -15.41 12.21
C ILE A 169 4.73 -16.29 12.32
N ARG A 170 5.44 -16.26 13.46
CA ARG A 170 6.62 -17.12 13.66
C ARG A 170 6.25 -18.60 13.61
N ALA A 171 5.14 -19.00 14.23
CA ALA A 171 4.67 -20.37 14.20
C ALA A 171 4.29 -20.82 12.78
N ARG A 172 3.56 -19.98 12.04
CA ARG A 172 3.18 -20.26 10.65
C ARG A 172 4.38 -20.44 9.72
N TYR A 173 5.42 -19.63 9.89
CA TYR A 173 6.63 -19.63 9.07
C TYR A 173 7.86 -20.16 9.81
N ALA A 174 7.68 -21.16 10.68
CA ALA A 174 8.73 -21.67 11.56
C ALA A 174 10.00 -22.13 10.84
N GLY A 175 9.88 -22.64 9.61
CA GLY A 175 11.04 -22.99 8.78
C GLY A 175 11.92 -21.78 8.48
N LEU A 176 11.33 -20.68 8.00
CA LEU A 176 12.07 -19.44 7.72
C LEU A 176 12.66 -18.82 8.99
N VAL A 177 11.97 -18.93 10.13
CA VAL A 177 12.49 -18.45 11.42
C VAL A 177 13.70 -19.28 11.86
N THR A 178 13.58 -20.60 11.83
CA THR A 178 14.66 -21.54 12.20
C THR A 178 15.90 -21.34 11.34
N ASP A 179 15.71 -21.06 10.05
CA ASP A 179 16.80 -20.82 9.10
C ASP A 179 17.40 -19.39 9.19
N GLY A 180 16.91 -18.54 10.11
CA GLY A 180 17.33 -17.14 10.21
C GLY A 180 16.95 -16.29 8.99
N MET A 181 15.94 -16.72 8.23
CA MET A 181 15.50 -16.10 6.97
C MET A 181 14.25 -15.24 7.12
N LEU A 182 13.66 -15.14 8.30
CA LEU A 182 12.57 -14.21 8.61
C LEU A 182 12.89 -13.45 9.91
N HIS A 183 12.92 -12.12 9.81
CA HIS A 183 13.07 -11.24 10.96
C HIS A 183 11.84 -10.36 11.11
N ILE A 184 11.35 -10.24 12.36
CA ILE A 184 10.14 -9.50 12.69
C ILE A 184 10.50 -8.34 13.63
N LEU A 185 10.19 -7.13 13.17
CA LEU A 185 10.21 -5.91 13.98
C LEU A 185 8.78 -5.59 14.43
N GLN A 186 8.55 -5.61 15.74
CA GLN A 186 7.26 -5.30 16.35
C GLN A 186 7.21 -3.81 16.71
N VAL A 187 6.18 -3.12 16.23
CA VAL A 187 6.05 -1.67 16.33
C VAL A 187 4.65 -1.29 16.80
N ALA A 188 4.55 -0.30 17.67
CA ALA A 188 3.29 0.36 18.00
C ALA A 188 3.41 1.87 17.79
N ARG A 189 2.30 2.54 17.49
CA ARG A 189 2.28 4.00 17.35
C ARG A 189 0.97 4.60 17.82
N ASP A 190 1.05 5.72 18.54
CA ASP A 190 -0.12 6.53 18.84
C ASP A 190 -0.57 7.32 17.60
N ARG A 191 -1.85 7.16 17.22
CA ARG A 191 -2.49 7.87 16.10
C ARG A 191 -2.56 9.37 16.33
N ASN A 192 -2.60 9.80 17.58
CA ASN A 192 -2.73 11.22 17.96
C ASN A 192 -1.39 11.97 17.93
N GLY A 193 -0.28 11.28 17.71
CA GLY A 193 1.04 11.88 17.55
C GLY A 193 2.15 11.07 18.20
N GLY A 194 3.40 11.34 17.81
CA GLY A 194 4.57 10.63 18.32
C GLY A 194 5.24 9.74 17.26
N LEU A 195 6.51 9.43 17.52
CA LEU A 195 7.28 8.51 16.70
C LEU A 195 6.84 7.07 16.98
N PRO A 196 6.91 6.16 15.98
CA PRO A 196 6.70 4.74 16.23
C PRO A 196 7.64 4.21 17.31
N GLU A 197 7.10 3.41 18.22
CA GLU A 197 7.84 2.72 19.27
C GLU A 197 8.20 1.30 18.81
N VAL A 198 9.47 0.92 18.93
CA VAL A 198 9.89 -0.47 18.72
C VAL A 198 9.66 -1.25 20.00
N LEU A 199 8.77 -2.23 19.94
CA LEU A 199 8.42 -3.10 21.07
C LEU A 199 9.38 -4.28 21.21
N ALA A 200 9.77 -4.88 20.08
CA ALA A 200 10.69 -6.01 20.02
C ALA A 200 11.31 -6.16 18.62
N ASP A 201 12.48 -6.78 18.56
CA ASP A 201 13.28 -6.96 17.35
C ASP A 201 13.96 -8.32 17.40
N SER A 202 13.55 -9.23 16.51
CA SER A 202 14.11 -10.59 16.50
C SER A 202 15.63 -10.61 16.28
N THR A 203 16.21 -9.61 15.60
CA THR A 203 17.65 -9.58 15.34
C THR A 203 18.47 -9.27 16.59
N ARG A 204 17.84 -8.70 17.64
CA ARG A 204 18.48 -8.37 18.92
C ARG A 204 18.27 -9.45 19.97
N ASP A 205 17.18 -10.19 19.86
CA ASP A 205 16.87 -11.29 20.78
C ASP A 205 17.76 -12.51 20.53
N ASP A 206 18.12 -12.77 19.27
CA ASP A 206 19.06 -13.85 18.89
C ASP A 206 20.50 -13.60 19.38
N ALA A 207 20.89 -12.34 19.58
CA ALA A 207 22.22 -11.95 20.05
C ALA A 207 22.44 -12.17 21.56
N LYS A 208 21.39 -12.45 22.34
CA LYS A 208 21.50 -12.77 23.78
C LYS A 208 21.75 -14.26 24.05
N GLY A 209 21.70 -15.10 23.02
CA GLY A 209 21.92 -16.54 23.09
C GLY A 209 23.23 -17.04 22.45
N ALA A 210 24.10 -16.13 22.01
CA ALA A 210 25.40 -16.43 21.38
C ALA A 210 26.58 -16.07 22.29
#